data_AF-A0A814R324-F1
#
_entry.id   AF-A0A814R324-F1
#
_cell.length_a   1.000
_cell.length_b   1.000
_cell.length_c   1.000
_cell.angle_alpha   90.00
_cell.angle_beta   90.00
_cell.angle_gamma   90.00
#
_symmetry.space_group_name_H-M   'P 1'
#
loop_
_entity.id
_entity.type
_entity.pdbx_description
1 polymer ?
#
loop_
_entity_poly.entity_id
_entity_poly.type
_entity_poly.pdbx_seq_one_letter_code
_entity_poly.pdbx_strand_id
1 'polypeptide(L)'
;MEKCPLCIGTIATISDLIFNLTLVFRSINDLSKWNNTRICELLSMFSHLAELLSAAYTVHFTIQRYFAVKYPLKTTTNNRKSLNSIALTLTTSFSLVYCVLLVHYNSYYQCNEELNLKWFLSDALLSFVFPFALIALFNLLIVQQIQKESKKITRHHHRYRYLKHKHSQTTLQHVDDNSERVHLCRISRSVKLITSEQQCRKTDVPIRKLRQTTIRDEVTTDLEHSKCQFLIMLRSGRYGSPFRSSNIIRHDEQDIDSKSPVKSTYPSQKNFSLSNSCRISRMLIIASTCFLLLNAPSHICIIQLKVYTLTTSKQFANTNNSIEGQQTFDVRTAEYLYLSVLVTQLLSFSSYSINFFLYSFCGAKFRRDLIHFFSQRSTRASLHLFR
;
A
#
# COMPACT_ATOMS: atom_id res chain seq x y z
N MET A 1 15.08 7.20 8.69
CA MET A 1 13.83 7.97 8.88
C MET A 1 12.76 7.56 7.87
N GLU A 2 12.09 6.43 8.13
CA GLU A 2 11.17 5.73 7.21
C GLU A 2 9.68 6.02 7.52
N LYS A 3 9.35 7.24 7.95
CA LYS A 3 8.05 7.59 8.57
C LYS A 3 6.88 7.89 7.60
N CYS A 4 6.95 7.59 6.31
CA CYS A 4 6.01 8.20 5.34
C CYS A 4 4.66 7.51 5.03
N PRO A 5 4.45 6.19 5.17
CA PRO A 5 3.13 5.60 4.89
C PRO A 5 2.12 5.81 6.04
N LEU A 6 2.59 6.24 7.22
CA LEU A 6 1.75 6.40 8.41
C LEU A 6 0.89 7.68 8.33
N CYS A 7 1.43 8.78 7.79
CA CYS A 7 0.73 10.08 7.82
C CYS A 7 -0.59 10.08 7.03
N ILE A 8 -0.66 9.43 5.87
CA ILE A 8 -1.88 9.45 5.04
C ILE A 8 -3.00 8.61 5.68
N GLY A 9 -2.66 7.44 6.24
CA GLY A 9 -3.64 6.65 7.00
C GLY A 9 -4.17 7.40 8.22
N THR A 10 -3.29 8.16 8.91
CA THR A 10 -3.72 9.04 10.01
C THR A 10 -4.67 10.14 9.54
N ILE A 11 -4.40 10.78 8.40
CA ILE A 11 -5.28 11.81 7.85
C ILE A 11 -6.65 11.23 7.47
N ALA A 12 -6.68 10.03 6.87
CA ALA A 12 -7.94 9.34 6.60
C ALA A 12 -8.72 9.07 7.90
N THR A 13 -8.06 8.55 8.94
CA THR A 13 -8.75 8.31 10.24
C THR A 13 -9.21 9.60 10.92
N ILE A 14 -8.49 10.71 10.75
CA ILE A 14 -8.92 12.02 11.28
C ILE A 14 -10.15 12.51 10.50
N SER A 15 -10.15 12.35 9.17
CA SER A 15 -11.31 12.67 8.33
C SER A 15 -12.53 11.85 8.75
N ASP A 16 -12.36 10.54 8.96
CA ASP A 16 -13.44 9.66 9.42
C ASP A 16 -13.94 10.04 10.82
N LEU A 17 -13.04 10.45 11.73
CA LEU A 17 -13.41 10.95 13.06
C LEU A 17 -14.21 12.25 12.97
N ILE A 18 -13.78 13.19 12.12
CA ILE A 18 -14.50 14.45 11.86
C ILE A 18 -15.89 14.14 11.31
N PHE A 19 -16.01 13.21 10.36
CA PHE A 19 -17.30 12.78 9.83
C PHE A 19 -18.23 12.23 10.93
N ASN A 20 -17.73 11.31 11.75
CA ASN A 20 -18.52 10.74 12.85
C ASN A 20 -18.95 11.82 13.86
N LEU A 21 -18.08 12.79 14.17
CA LEU A 21 -18.43 13.94 15.02
C LEU A 21 -19.53 14.80 14.40
N THR A 22 -19.45 15.08 13.09
CA THR A 22 -20.49 15.82 12.36
C THR A 22 -21.82 15.09 12.40
N LEU A 23 -21.84 13.77 12.22
CA LEU A 23 -23.06 12.96 12.31
C LEU A 23 -23.68 12.99 13.70
N VAL A 24 -22.87 12.88 14.75
CA VAL A 24 -23.35 12.98 16.14
C VAL A 24 -23.96 14.35 16.37
N PHE A 25 -23.29 15.41 15.92
CA PHE A 25 -23.80 16.76 16.07
C PHE A 25 -25.10 16.98 15.29
N ARG A 26 -25.20 16.45 14.06
CA ARG A 26 -26.45 16.49 13.27
C ARG A 26 -27.58 15.75 13.98
N SER A 27 -27.31 14.57 14.54
CA SER A 27 -28.29 13.80 15.29
C SER A 27 -28.79 14.56 16.52
N ILE A 28 -27.89 15.25 17.23
CA ILE A 28 -28.24 16.12 18.36
C ILE A 28 -29.09 17.31 17.89
N ASN A 29 -28.71 17.93 16.76
CA ASN A 29 -29.44 19.06 16.20
C ASN A 29 -30.89 18.67 15.82
N ASP A 30 -31.06 17.51 15.19
CA ASP A 30 -32.37 16.97 14.79
C ASP A 30 -33.23 16.65 16.02
N LEU A 31 -32.64 16.05 17.07
CA LEU A 31 -33.32 15.80 18.35
C LEU A 31 -33.71 17.09 19.08
N SER A 32 -32.85 18.10 19.02
CA SER A 32 -33.01 19.36 19.75
C SER A 32 -33.90 20.36 19.02
N LYS A 33 -34.37 20.06 17.79
CA LYS A 33 -35.18 20.94 16.93
C LYS A 33 -34.62 22.36 16.83
N TRP A 34 -33.31 22.50 16.80
CA TRP A 34 -32.66 23.79 16.65
C TRP A 34 -32.91 24.30 15.23
N ASN A 35 -33.89 25.19 15.08
CA ASN A 35 -34.32 25.71 13.78
C ASN A 35 -33.41 26.83 13.27
N ASN A 36 -32.10 26.74 13.51
CA ASN A 36 -31.14 27.74 13.05
C ASN A 36 -30.58 27.33 11.68
N THR A 37 -31.05 28.01 10.63
CA THR A 37 -30.66 27.77 9.24
C THR A 37 -29.15 27.75 9.04
N ARG A 38 -28.40 28.63 9.73
CA ARG A 38 -26.93 28.71 9.59
C ARG A 38 -26.22 27.47 10.11
N ILE A 39 -26.72 26.91 11.21
CA ILE A 39 -26.17 25.67 11.77
C ILE A 39 -26.42 24.52 10.81
N CYS A 40 -27.62 24.45 10.22
CA CYS A 40 -27.95 23.41 9.25
C CYS A 40 -27.13 23.51 7.95
N GLU A 41 -26.91 24.71 7.43
CA GLU A 41 -26.01 24.97 6.30
C GLU A 41 -24.58 24.49 6.59
N LEU A 42 -24.04 24.85 7.77
CA LEU A 42 -22.70 24.45 8.18
C LEU A 42 -22.57 22.92 8.36
N LEU A 43 -23.55 22.29 9.00
CA LEU A 43 -23.54 20.84 9.19
C LEU A 43 -23.67 20.08 7.87
N SER A 44 -24.48 20.59 6.95
CA SER A 44 -24.56 20.05 5.59
C SER A 44 -23.21 20.17 4.88
N MET A 45 -22.59 21.36 4.92
CA MET A 45 -21.26 21.60 4.35
C MET A 45 -20.22 20.62 4.91
N PHE A 46 -20.15 20.44 6.23
CA PHE A 46 -19.20 19.51 6.85
C PHE A 46 -19.48 18.05 6.49
N SER A 47 -20.74 17.67 6.32
CA SER A 47 -21.12 16.31 5.93
C SER A 47 -20.64 16.00 4.50
N HIS A 48 -20.98 16.89 3.54
CA HIS A 48 -20.53 16.80 2.15
C HIS A 48 -19.00 16.84 2.03
N LEU A 49 -18.36 17.74 2.77
CA LEU A 49 -16.90 17.86 2.78
C LEU A 49 -16.23 16.58 3.27
N ALA A 50 -16.72 16.01 4.36
CA ALA A 50 -16.12 14.82 4.95
C ALA A 50 -16.36 13.57 4.09
N GLU A 51 -17.51 13.44 3.44
CA GLU A 51 -17.78 12.39 2.44
C GLU A 51 -16.82 12.50 1.25
N LEU A 52 -16.71 13.68 0.64
CA LEU A 52 -15.85 13.93 -0.51
C LEU A 52 -14.37 13.71 -0.18
N LEU A 53 -13.91 14.20 0.98
CA LEU A 53 -12.52 13.99 1.44
C LEU A 53 -12.24 12.52 1.72
N SER A 54 -13.15 11.79 2.36
CA SER A 54 -12.95 10.35 2.62
C SER A 54 -12.81 9.56 1.33
N ALA A 55 -13.69 9.81 0.35
CA ALA A 55 -13.61 9.19 -0.97
C ALA A 55 -12.30 9.58 -1.70
N ALA A 56 -11.96 10.87 -1.74
CA ALA A 56 -10.77 11.36 -2.43
C ALA A 56 -9.46 10.84 -1.80
N TYR A 57 -9.36 10.79 -0.47
CA TYR A 57 -8.21 10.24 0.23
C TYR A 57 -8.09 8.73 0.03
N THR A 58 -9.21 8.01 -0.03
CA THR A 58 -9.22 6.58 -0.36
C THR A 58 -8.70 6.33 -1.78
N VAL A 59 -9.11 7.13 -2.76
CA VAL A 59 -8.57 7.09 -4.13
C VAL A 59 -7.08 7.38 -4.15
N HIS A 60 -6.65 8.48 -3.52
CA HIS A 60 -5.24 8.88 -3.47
C HIS A 60 -4.36 7.76 -2.87
N PHE A 61 -4.83 7.16 -1.79
CA PHE A 61 -4.16 6.05 -1.14
C PHE A 61 -4.09 4.81 -2.03
N THR A 62 -5.18 4.46 -2.71
CA THR A 62 -5.21 3.32 -3.64
C THR A 62 -4.23 3.52 -4.80
N ILE A 63 -4.18 4.73 -5.37
CA ILE A 63 -3.22 5.12 -6.42
C ILE A 63 -1.77 4.99 -5.92
N GLN A 64 -1.47 5.57 -4.76
CA GLN A 64 -0.13 5.51 -4.16
C GLN A 64 0.37 4.06 -4.04
N ARG A 65 -0.55 3.14 -3.75
CA ARG A 65 -0.27 1.73 -3.47
C ARG A 65 -0.08 0.95 -4.75
N TYR A 66 -0.90 1.21 -5.75
CA TYR A 66 -0.65 0.71 -7.10
C TYR A 66 0.77 1.05 -7.57
N PHE A 67 1.20 2.30 -7.41
CA PHE A 67 2.57 2.67 -7.76
C PHE A 67 3.64 1.98 -6.92
N ALA A 68 3.40 1.76 -5.61
CA ALA A 68 4.34 1.04 -4.75
C ALA A 68 4.50 -0.44 -5.15
N VAL A 69 3.40 -1.08 -5.59
CA VAL A 69 3.41 -2.47 -6.06
C VAL A 69 4.04 -2.58 -7.45
N LYS A 70 3.73 -1.64 -8.36
CA LYS A 70 4.23 -1.67 -9.74
C LYS A 70 5.71 -1.26 -9.85
N TYR A 71 6.16 -0.31 -9.03
CA TYR A 71 7.51 0.26 -9.10
C TYR A 71 8.23 0.25 -7.74
N PRO A 72 8.63 -0.93 -7.24
CA PRO A 72 9.23 -1.08 -5.91
C PRO A 72 10.65 -0.48 -5.77
N LEU A 73 11.35 -0.19 -6.88
CA LEU A 73 12.74 0.30 -6.86
C LEU A 73 12.86 1.82 -7.05
N LYS A 74 11.81 2.49 -7.58
CA LYS A 74 11.82 3.95 -7.82
C LYS A 74 11.24 4.75 -6.64
N THR A 75 10.95 4.06 -5.53
CA THR A 75 10.12 4.56 -4.43
C THR A 75 10.88 5.33 -3.35
N THR A 76 12.22 5.38 -3.42
CA THR A 76 13.09 5.95 -2.38
C THR A 76 13.41 7.44 -2.53
N THR A 77 12.87 8.13 -3.54
CA THR A 77 13.18 9.54 -3.78
C THR A 77 12.43 10.50 -2.85
N ASN A 78 13.17 11.40 -2.21
CA ASN A 78 12.68 12.38 -1.23
C ASN A 78 11.60 13.32 -1.82
N ASN A 79 11.65 13.59 -3.12
CA ASN A 79 10.73 14.48 -3.84
C ASN A 79 9.26 14.00 -3.81
N ARG A 80 9.02 12.70 -3.60
CA ARG A 80 7.67 12.14 -3.61
C ARG A 80 6.83 12.57 -2.40
N LYS A 81 7.46 12.92 -1.28
CA LYS A 81 6.75 13.41 -0.09
C LYS A 81 6.13 14.77 -0.34
N SER A 82 6.89 15.67 -0.95
CA SER A 82 6.43 17.03 -1.30
C SER A 82 5.27 16.96 -2.29
N LEU A 83 5.40 16.17 -3.37
CA LEU A 83 4.33 16.00 -4.36
C LEU A 83 3.04 15.43 -3.76
N ASN A 84 3.15 14.41 -2.90
CA ASN A 84 1.96 13.85 -2.25
C ASN A 84 1.30 14.86 -1.29
N SER A 85 2.09 15.63 -0.56
CA SER A 85 1.56 16.69 0.32
C SER A 85 0.85 17.77 -0.49
N ILE A 86 1.45 18.24 -1.58
CA ILE A 86 0.85 19.24 -2.47
C ILE A 86 -0.45 18.73 -3.06
N ALA A 87 -0.47 17.49 -3.58
CA ALA A 87 -1.68 16.86 -4.12
C ALA A 87 -2.79 16.80 -3.06
N LEU A 88 -2.46 16.40 -1.83
CA LEU A 88 -3.41 16.32 -0.73
C LEU A 88 -3.99 17.71 -0.37
N THR A 89 -3.14 18.73 -0.27
CA THR A 89 -3.58 20.10 -0.01
C THR A 89 -4.49 20.61 -1.13
N LEU A 90 -4.12 20.40 -2.39
CA LEU A 90 -4.94 20.82 -3.54
C LEU A 90 -6.30 20.11 -3.55
N THR A 91 -6.33 18.80 -3.34
CA THR A 91 -7.58 18.04 -3.23
C THR A 91 -8.46 18.55 -2.09
N THR A 92 -7.85 18.89 -0.96
CA THR A 92 -8.58 19.39 0.21
C THR A 92 -9.16 20.78 -0.05
N SER A 93 -8.36 21.69 -0.61
CA SER A 93 -8.80 23.03 -1.01
C SER A 93 -9.91 22.97 -2.06
N PHE A 94 -9.77 22.12 -3.07
CA PHE A 94 -10.81 21.91 -4.08
C PHE A 94 -12.12 21.40 -3.45
N SER A 95 -12.04 20.41 -2.57
CA SER A 95 -13.20 19.84 -1.88
C SER A 95 -13.92 20.90 -1.02
N LEU A 96 -13.15 21.73 -0.31
CA LEU A 96 -13.68 22.82 0.49
C LEU A 96 -14.42 23.85 -0.36
N VAL A 97 -13.78 24.33 -1.45
CA VAL A 97 -14.41 25.30 -2.37
C VAL A 97 -15.66 24.70 -3.00
N TYR A 98 -15.61 23.44 -3.44
CA TYR A 98 -16.76 22.75 -4.00
C TYR A 98 -17.94 22.70 -3.01
N CYS A 99 -17.69 22.31 -1.75
CA CYS A 99 -18.76 22.22 -0.74
C CYS A 99 -19.35 23.59 -0.39
N VAL A 100 -18.53 24.64 -0.32
CA VAL A 100 -19.03 26.01 -0.12
C VAL A 100 -19.96 26.42 -1.26
N LEU A 101 -19.58 26.16 -2.51
CA LEU A 101 -20.44 26.43 -3.66
C LEU A 101 -21.71 25.57 -3.64
N LEU A 102 -21.59 24.28 -3.32
CA LEU A 102 -22.72 23.36 -3.23
C LEU A 102 -23.78 23.87 -2.25
N VAL A 103 -23.38 24.25 -1.03
CA VAL A 103 -24.29 24.78 -0.02
C VAL A 103 -24.83 26.16 -0.42
N HIS A 104 -24.00 27.03 -1.00
CA HIS A 104 -24.43 28.38 -1.41
C HIS A 104 -25.52 28.39 -2.48
N TYR A 105 -25.48 27.45 -3.42
CA TYR A 105 -26.43 27.38 -4.55
C TYR A 105 -27.64 26.46 -4.31
N ASN A 106 -27.74 25.82 -3.14
CA ASN A 106 -28.89 25.00 -2.77
C ASN A 106 -29.76 25.71 -1.74
N SER A 107 -31.05 25.35 -1.71
CA SER A 107 -32.00 25.90 -0.76
C SER A 107 -32.19 24.95 0.43
N TYR A 108 -32.31 25.55 1.62
CA TYR A 108 -32.52 24.82 2.86
C TYR A 108 -33.85 25.26 3.48
N TYR A 109 -34.79 24.33 3.59
CA TYR A 109 -36.07 24.56 4.25
C TYR A 109 -36.19 23.60 5.43
N GLN A 110 -36.33 24.12 6.65
CA GLN A 110 -36.41 23.31 7.89
C GLN A 110 -35.29 22.27 8.01
N CYS A 111 -34.06 22.64 7.63
CA CYS A 111 -32.88 21.75 7.62
C CYS A 111 -32.97 20.54 6.67
N ASN A 112 -33.97 20.51 5.79
CA ASN A 112 -34.01 19.64 4.63
C ASN A 112 -33.33 20.35 3.45
N GLU A 113 -32.32 19.68 2.88
CA GLU A 113 -31.60 20.18 1.72
C GLU A 113 -32.35 19.79 0.44
N GLU A 114 -32.79 20.79 -0.32
CA GLU A 114 -33.33 20.57 -1.65
C GLU A 114 -32.25 20.83 -2.69
N LEU A 115 -31.53 19.77 -3.05
CA LEU A 115 -30.54 19.88 -4.12
C LEU A 115 -31.22 20.01 -5.47
N ASN A 116 -30.81 21.07 -6.18
CA ASN A 116 -31.04 21.23 -7.61
C ASN A 116 -30.45 20.03 -8.36
N LEU A 117 -31.15 19.54 -9.40
CA LEU A 117 -30.74 18.33 -10.13
C LEU A 117 -29.28 18.37 -10.62
N LYS A 118 -28.83 19.54 -11.10
CA LYS A 118 -27.45 19.75 -11.56
C LYS A 118 -26.42 19.53 -10.44
N TRP A 119 -26.68 20.10 -9.26
CA TRP A 119 -25.80 19.99 -8.11
C TRP A 119 -25.84 18.59 -7.50
N PHE A 120 -27.03 17.99 -7.41
CA PHE A 120 -27.20 16.59 -7.03
C PHE A 120 -26.40 15.64 -7.93
N LEU A 121 -26.49 15.80 -9.25
CA LEU A 121 -25.73 14.95 -10.18
C LEU A 121 -24.23 15.19 -10.06
N SER A 122 -23.80 16.45 -9.90
CA SER A 122 -22.39 16.77 -9.69
C SER A 122 -21.85 16.12 -8.42
N ASP A 123 -22.61 16.16 -7.33
CA ASP A 123 -22.24 15.61 -6.04
C ASP A 123 -22.12 14.08 -6.15
N ALA A 124 -23.16 13.41 -6.66
CA ALA A 124 -23.14 11.97 -6.90
C ALA A 124 -21.98 11.51 -7.82
N LEU A 125 -21.60 12.31 -8.82
CA LEU A 125 -20.45 11.98 -9.67
C LEU A 125 -19.12 12.10 -8.93
N LEU A 126 -18.95 13.17 -8.15
CA LEU A 126 -17.69 13.50 -7.47
C LEU A 126 -17.46 12.70 -6.19
N SER A 127 -18.50 12.48 -5.36
CA SER A 127 -18.39 11.74 -4.11
C SER A 127 -18.47 10.23 -4.31
N PHE A 128 -19.21 9.78 -5.33
CA PHE A 128 -19.50 8.36 -5.53
C PHE A 128 -18.95 7.79 -6.84
N VAL A 129 -19.47 8.18 -8.01
CA VAL A 129 -19.19 7.47 -9.26
C VAL A 129 -17.70 7.45 -9.62
N PHE A 130 -17.04 8.62 -9.63
CA PHE A 130 -15.62 8.69 -9.99
C PHE A 130 -14.72 8.01 -8.95
N PRO A 131 -14.84 8.28 -7.63
CA PRO A 131 -14.02 7.60 -6.65
C PRO A 131 -14.16 6.08 -6.70
N PHE A 132 -15.38 5.57 -6.85
CA PHE A 132 -15.64 4.13 -6.85
C PHE A 132 -15.04 3.44 -8.08
N ALA A 133 -15.22 4.04 -9.26
CA ALA A 133 -14.62 3.53 -10.49
C ALA A 133 -13.09 3.49 -10.39
N LEU A 134 -12.46 4.55 -9.85
CA LEU A 134 -11.01 4.60 -9.68
C LEU A 134 -10.53 3.57 -8.64
N ILE A 135 -11.20 3.46 -7.49
CA ILE A 135 -10.85 2.47 -6.47
C ILE A 135 -10.93 1.05 -7.03
N ALA A 136 -12.03 0.70 -7.70
CA ALA A 136 -12.22 -0.61 -8.32
C ALA A 136 -11.14 -0.90 -9.38
N LEU A 137 -10.88 0.07 -10.26
CA LEU A 137 -9.85 -0.04 -11.30
C LEU A 137 -8.45 -0.29 -10.69
N PHE A 138 -8.02 0.54 -9.74
CA PHE A 138 -6.69 0.39 -9.16
C PHE A 138 -6.55 -0.87 -8.30
N ASN A 139 -7.60 -1.26 -7.56
CA ASN A 139 -7.61 -2.54 -6.84
C ASN A 139 -7.45 -3.72 -7.81
N LEU A 140 -8.16 -3.71 -8.94
CA LEU A 140 -8.04 -4.74 -9.97
C LEU A 140 -6.60 -4.79 -10.53
N LEU A 141 -6.03 -3.64 -10.86
CA LEU A 141 -4.65 -3.53 -11.35
C LEU A 141 -3.62 -4.03 -10.32
N ILE A 142 -3.84 -3.77 -9.03
CA ILE A 142 -2.98 -4.28 -7.95
C ILE A 142 -3.04 -5.81 -7.91
N VAL A 143 -4.23 -6.40 -7.93
CA VAL A 143 -4.42 -7.86 -7.89
C VAL A 143 -3.75 -8.52 -9.09
N GLN A 144 -3.98 -7.98 -10.30
CA GLN A 144 -3.36 -8.47 -11.54
C GLN A 144 -1.82 -8.44 -11.45
N GLN A 145 -1.26 -7.35 -10.93
CA GLN A 145 0.19 -7.22 -10.77
C GLN A 145 0.76 -8.21 -9.74
N ILE A 146 0.09 -8.42 -8.61
CA ILE A 146 0.49 -9.40 -7.59
C ILE A 146 0.45 -10.82 -8.18
N GLN A 147 -0.62 -11.17 -8.91
CA GLN A 147 -0.73 -12.46 -9.58
C GLN A 147 0.37 -12.68 -10.61
N LYS A 148 0.70 -11.64 -11.39
CA LYS A 148 1.79 -11.70 -12.39
C LYS A 148 3.14 -11.96 -11.73
N GLU A 149 3.46 -11.28 -10.64
CA GLU A 149 4.72 -11.49 -9.92
C GLU A 149 4.76 -12.85 -9.19
N SER A 150 3.63 -13.29 -8.62
CA SER A 150 3.50 -14.62 -8.01
C SER A 150 3.79 -15.75 -9.02
N LYS A 151 3.26 -15.64 -10.24
CA LYS A 151 3.54 -16.60 -11.32
C LYS A 151 5.03 -16.61 -11.71
N LYS A 152 5.69 -15.45 -11.76
CA LYS A 152 7.14 -15.37 -12.04
C LYS A 152 7.98 -16.03 -10.93
N ILE A 153 7.66 -15.75 -9.67
CA ILE A 153 8.36 -16.34 -8.52
C ILE A 153 8.20 -17.87 -8.54
N THR A 154 6.99 -18.35 -8.79
CA THR A 154 6.69 -19.79 -8.90
C THR A 154 7.53 -20.45 -10.00
N ARG A 155 7.61 -19.83 -11.19
CA ARG A 155 8.46 -20.32 -12.29
C ARG A 155 9.95 -20.35 -11.93
N HIS A 156 10.46 -19.29 -11.28
CA HIS A 156 11.85 -19.25 -10.83
C HIS A 156 12.14 -20.33 -9.78
N HIS A 157 11.22 -20.55 -8.85
CA HIS A 157 11.35 -21.58 -7.83
C HIS A 157 11.36 -22.99 -8.44
N HIS A 158 10.50 -23.27 -9.43
CA HIS A 158 10.55 -24.52 -10.19
C HIS A 158 11.88 -24.68 -10.94
N ARG A 159 12.36 -23.64 -11.61
CA ARG A 159 13.66 -23.69 -12.32
C ARG A 159 14.83 -23.92 -11.37
N TYR A 160 14.82 -23.29 -10.19
CA TYR A 160 15.85 -23.50 -9.18
C TYR A 160 15.82 -24.93 -8.61
N ARG A 161 14.63 -25.46 -8.28
CA ARG A 161 14.47 -26.86 -7.84
C ARG A 161 14.96 -27.85 -8.91
N TYR A 162 14.62 -27.61 -10.17
CA TYR A 162 15.08 -28.43 -11.29
C TYR A 162 16.61 -28.42 -11.43
N LEU A 163 17.24 -27.24 -11.39
CA LEU A 163 18.71 -27.12 -11.46
C LEU A 163 19.40 -27.78 -10.27
N LYS A 164 18.81 -27.68 -9.06
CA LYS A 164 19.33 -28.34 -7.86
C LYS A 164 19.31 -29.86 -8.00
N HIS A 165 18.20 -30.44 -8.47
CA HIS A 165 18.12 -31.89 -8.72
C HIS A 165 19.12 -32.36 -9.78
N LYS A 166 19.27 -31.61 -10.87
CA LYS A 166 20.25 -31.94 -11.92
C LYS A 166 21.69 -31.93 -11.38
N HIS A 167 22.05 -30.95 -10.56
CA HIS A 167 23.39 -30.88 -9.96
C HIS A 167 23.66 -32.05 -9.00
N SER A 168 22.68 -32.41 -8.15
CA SER A 168 22.81 -33.56 -7.24
C SER A 168 23.02 -34.89 -7.98
N GLN A 169 22.37 -35.09 -9.12
CA GLN A 169 22.57 -36.31 -9.93
C GLN A 169 23.97 -36.36 -10.58
N THR A 170 24.47 -35.25 -11.11
CA THR A 170 25.83 -35.22 -11.70
C THR A 170 26.93 -35.45 -10.66
N THR A 171 26.75 -34.98 -9.42
CA THR A 171 27.73 -35.25 -8.35
C THR A 171 27.76 -36.72 -7.96
N LEU A 172 26.62 -37.42 -7.96
CA LEU A 172 26.56 -38.86 -7.66
C LEU A 172 27.27 -39.69 -8.75
N GLN A 173 27.03 -39.41 -10.04
CA GLN A 173 27.72 -40.12 -11.13
C GLN A 173 29.25 -39.95 -11.08
N HIS A 174 29.74 -38.76 -10.71
CA HIS A 174 31.18 -38.51 -10.64
C HIS A 174 31.87 -39.19 -9.45
N VAL A 175 31.12 -39.59 -8.42
CA VAL A 175 31.63 -40.38 -7.28
C VAL A 175 31.74 -41.85 -7.65
N ASP A 176 30.79 -42.41 -8.39
CA ASP A 176 30.86 -43.81 -8.84
C ASP A 176 32.00 -44.02 -9.87
N ASP A 177 32.16 -43.11 -10.84
CA ASP A 177 33.27 -43.19 -11.82
C ASP A 177 34.66 -43.06 -11.18
N ASN A 178 34.78 -42.29 -10.09
CA ASN A 178 36.02 -42.17 -9.34
C ASN A 178 36.24 -43.35 -8.38
N SER A 179 35.18 -43.97 -7.85
CA SER A 179 35.29 -45.21 -7.07
C SER A 179 35.86 -46.34 -7.92
N GLU A 180 35.42 -46.48 -9.17
CA GLU A 180 35.93 -47.49 -10.10
C GLU A 180 37.39 -47.22 -10.51
N ARG A 181 37.78 -45.95 -10.73
CA ARG A 181 39.19 -45.59 -10.99
C ARG A 181 40.10 -45.72 -9.78
N VAL A 182 39.62 -45.50 -8.55
CA VAL A 182 40.44 -45.69 -7.34
C VAL A 182 40.65 -47.19 -7.07
N HIS A 183 39.70 -48.06 -7.40
CA HIS A 183 39.92 -49.51 -7.35
C HIS A 183 40.89 -50.01 -8.44
N LEU A 184 40.85 -49.47 -9.66
CA LEU A 184 41.81 -49.81 -10.72
C LEU A 184 43.22 -49.26 -10.46
N CYS A 185 43.37 -48.10 -9.82
CA CYS A 185 44.68 -47.55 -9.47
C CYS A 185 45.30 -48.22 -8.22
N ARG A 186 44.49 -48.88 -7.37
CA ARG A 186 44.99 -49.70 -6.25
C ARG A 186 45.47 -51.09 -6.69
N ILE A 187 44.97 -51.60 -7.82
CA ILE A 187 45.42 -52.87 -8.42
C ILE A 187 46.67 -52.66 -9.30
N SER A 188 46.86 -51.47 -9.87
CA SER A 188 48.08 -51.16 -10.66
C SER A 188 49.30 -50.74 -9.83
N ARG A 189 49.17 -50.55 -8.50
CA ARG A 189 50.30 -50.20 -7.61
C ARG A 189 51.04 -51.41 -7.02
N SER A 190 50.64 -52.63 -7.38
CA SER A 190 51.34 -53.87 -6.98
C SER A 190 52.31 -54.40 -8.04
N VAL A 191 52.39 -53.78 -9.23
CA VAL A 191 53.30 -54.20 -10.30
C VAL A 191 53.91 -52.99 -10.99
N LYS A 192 54.96 -52.45 -10.39
CA LYS A 192 56.13 -51.82 -11.05
C LYS A 192 57.03 -51.22 -9.98
N LEU A 193 57.74 -52.11 -9.31
CA LEU A 193 59.11 -51.83 -8.86
C LEU A 193 60.02 -52.02 -10.09
N ILE A 194 61.04 -51.15 -10.21
CA ILE A 194 62.15 -51.19 -11.18
C ILE A 194 61.72 -50.61 -12.55
N THR A 195 62.24 -49.49 -13.08
CA THR A 195 63.64 -49.07 -13.24
C THR A 195 63.78 -47.55 -13.50
N SER A 196 64.85 -46.96 -12.93
CA SER A 196 65.79 -45.95 -13.48
C SER A 196 65.32 -44.74 -14.32
N GLU A 197 65.68 -43.57 -13.79
CA GLU A 197 66.50 -42.48 -14.39
C GLU A 197 66.17 -41.78 -15.73
N GLN A 198 66.33 -40.45 -15.64
CA GLN A 198 66.78 -39.48 -16.65
C GLN A 198 65.94 -39.26 -17.92
N GLN A 199 65.40 -38.05 -18.09
CA GLN A 199 66.03 -37.02 -18.95
C GLN A 199 65.14 -35.76 -19.00
N CYS A 200 65.77 -34.62 -18.76
CA CYS A 200 65.27 -33.27 -18.94
C CYS A 200 65.00 -32.95 -20.42
N ARG A 201 63.86 -32.33 -20.78
CA ARG A 201 63.75 -31.52 -22.01
C ARG A 201 62.69 -30.43 -21.91
N LYS A 202 63.18 -29.20 -21.95
CA LYS A 202 62.46 -27.95 -22.26
C LYS A 202 61.98 -27.98 -23.71
N THR A 203 60.78 -27.47 -23.97
CA THR A 203 60.41 -26.85 -25.24
C THR A 203 59.40 -25.74 -24.99
N ASP A 204 59.81 -24.53 -25.37
CA ASP A 204 59.07 -23.28 -25.40
C ASP A 204 58.20 -23.14 -26.68
N VAL A 205 57.37 -22.07 -26.67
CA VAL A 205 56.87 -21.26 -27.82
C VAL A 205 55.55 -21.70 -28.50
N PRO A 206 54.68 -20.80 -29.06
CA PRO A 206 54.44 -19.36 -28.82
C PRO A 206 52.97 -18.95 -28.55
N ILE A 207 52.90 -17.73 -28.03
CA ILE A 207 51.81 -16.75 -27.98
C ILE A 207 51.25 -16.41 -29.38
N ARG A 208 49.93 -16.50 -29.56
CA ARG A 208 49.22 -15.88 -30.70
C ARG A 208 48.76 -14.46 -30.35
N LYS A 209 49.40 -13.48 -31.00
CA LYS A 209 48.89 -12.12 -31.22
C LYS A 209 47.65 -12.19 -32.10
N LEU A 210 46.55 -11.54 -31.70
CA LEU A 210 45.51 -11.12 -32.65
C LEU A 210 45.44 -9.59 -32.69
N ARG A 211 45.27 -9.12 -33.92
CA ARG A 211 45.64 -7.84 -34.50
C ARG A 211 44.48 -6.84 -34.37
N GLN A 212 44.80 -5.61 -34.00
CA GLN A 212 43.95 -4.42 -34.19
C GLN A 212 43.82 -4.10 -35.68
N THR A 213 42.63 -3.70 -36.10
CA THR A 213 42.42 -2.80 -37.25
C THR A 213 41.52 -1.65 -36.82
N THR A 214 42.03 -0.45 -37.08
CA THR A 214 41.48 0.88 -36.78
C THR A 214 41.10 1.55 -38.09
N ILE A 215 39.90 2.16 -38.17
CA ILE A 215 39.47 3.26 -39.07
C ILE A 215 38.34 3.96 -38.27
N ARG A 216 38.51 5.11 -37.56
CA ARG A 216 38.60 6.55 -37.96
C ARG A 216 37.46 6.98 -38.93
N ASP A 217 36.59 7.96 -38.67
CA ASP A 217 36.75 9.35 -38.19
C ASP A 217 35.48 9.82 -37.42
N GLU A 218 35.64 10.55 -36.30
CA GLU A 218 35.34 12.00 -36.06
C GLU A 218 33.84 12.38 -36.14
N VAL A 219 33.21 13.03 -35.16
CA VAL A 219 33.42 14.44 -34.72
C VAL A 219 32.71 14.70 -33.36
N THR A 220 33.47 15.25 -32.40
CA THR A 220 33.20 16.17 -31.24
C THR A 220 31.83 16.16 -30.51
N THR A 221 31.70 16.21 -29.17
CA THR A 221 32.33 17.14 -28.19
C THR A 221 32.37 16.58 -26.74
N ASP A 222 33.52 16.82 -26.07
CA ASP A 222 33.84 17.11 -24.65
C ASP A 222 33.14 16.34 -23.50
N LEU A 223 33.81 15.49 -22.68
CA LEU A 223 35.01 15.65 -21.82
C LEU A 223 34.77 16.67 -20.69
N GLU A 224 34.79 16.34 -19.40
CA GLU A 224 35.87 15.79 -18.55
C GLU A 224 35.26 15.10 -17.31
N HIS A 225 35.61 13.84 -17.00
CA HIS A 225 36.65 13.40 -16.04
C HIS A 225 36.22 13.52 -14.54
N SER A 226 36.43 12.55 -13.65
CA SER A 226 37.40 11.47 -13.65
C SER A 226 36.96 10.30 -12.74
N LYS A 227 37.62 9.16 -12.97
CA LYS A 227 37.42 7.86 -12.32
C LYS A 227 38.22 7.72 -11.02
N CYS A 228 37.90 6.62 -10.33
CA CYS A 228 38.79 5.72 -9.59
C CYS A 228 38.97 5.87 -8.07
N GLN A 229 38.45 4.83 -7.42
CA GLN A 229 39.14 3.92 -6.48
C GLN A 229 39.41 4.33 -5.01
N PHE A 230 38.96 3.39 -4.17
CA PHE A 230 39.62 2.84 -2.98
C PHE A 230 39.53 3.53 -1.61
N LEU A 231 39.30 2.64 -0.63
CA LEU A 231 39.65 2.68 0.80
C LEU A 231 38.79 3.46 1.81
N ILE A 232 38.19 2.63 2.67
CA ILE A 232 38.04 2.76 4.12
C ILE A 232 38.82 3.95 4.72
N MET A 233 38.08 4.91 5.29
CA MET A 233 38.49 5.49 6.57
C MET A 233 37.29 5.96 7.39
N LEU A 234 37.35 5.53 8.65
CA LEU A 234 36.58 6.00 9.79
C LEU A 234 36.58 7.53 9.87
N ARG A 235 35.42 8.13 10.17
CA ARG A 235 35.41 9.37 10.95
C ARG A 235 34.26 9.38 11.95
N SER A 236 34.68 9.20 13.18
CA SER A 236 34.00 9.48 14.44
C SER A 236 33.42 10.90 14.49
N GLY A 237 32.17 11.00 14.91
CA GLY A 237 31.59 12.19 15.54
C GLY A 237 31.00 11.78 16.89
N ARG A 238 31.73 12.10 17.97
CA ARG A 238 31.33 11.91 19.37
C ARG A 238 30.14 12.82 19.69
N TYR A 239 29.13 12.29 20.37
CA TYR A 239 28.44 12.99 21.46
C TYR A 239 28.10 11.95 22.54
N GLY A 240 28.34 12.34 23.78
CA GLY A 240 28.65 11.43 24.88
C GLY A 240 27.45 10.83 25.60
N SER A 241 27.74 9.76 26.35
CA SER A 241 26.99 9.28 27.50
C SER A 241 27.93 8.42 28.36
N PRO A 242 27.82 8.45 29.70
CA PRO A 242 28.89 8.04 30.59
C PRO A 242 28.78 6.59 31.09
N PHE A 243 29.93 6.08 31.55
CA PHE A 243 30.11 5.13 32.64
C PHE A 243 29.35 3.79 32.60
N ARG A 244 30.07 2.72 32.27
CA ARG A 244 30.08 1.51 33.11
C ARG A 244 31.38 0.72 32.94
N SER A 245 32.12 0.66 34.05
CA SER A 245 33.31 -0.16 34.29
C SER A 245 32.95 -1.65 34.33
N SER A 246 33.75 -2.53 33.70
CA SER A 246 34.52 -3.60 34.38
C SER A 246 35.21 -4.59 33.40
N ASN A 247 36.52 -4.78 33.64
CA ASN A 247 37.42 -5.96 33.49
C ASN A 247 37.53 -6.65 32.10
N ILE A 248 38.64 -6.55 31.34
CA ILE A 248 40.00 -7.16 31.50
C ILE A 248 39.96 -8.68 31.76
N ILE A 249 40.37 -9.47 30.75
CA ILE A 249 41.41 -10.54 30.79
C ILE A 249 41.87 -10.84 29.33
N ARG A 250 43.18 -11.02 29.18
CA ARG A 250 43.96 -11.35 27.96
C ARG A 250 44.18 -12.87 27.79
N HIS A 251 44.80 -13.22 26.65
CA HIS A 251 45.39 -14.51 26.21
C HIS A 251 44.48 -15.31 25.26
N ASP A 252 44.90 -15.90 24.15
CA ASP A 252 46.22 -16.04 23.51
C ASP A 252 46.04 -16.37 22.02
N GLU A 253 47.13 -16.19 21.30
CA GLU A 253 47.41 -16.44 19.89
C GLU A 253 47.47 -17.93 19.56
N GLN A 254 46.78 -18.40 18.50
CA GLN A 254 47.12 -19.65 17.81
C GLN A 254 46.52 -19.71 16.38
N ASP A 255 47.43 -19.76 15.41
CA ASP A 255 47.23 -20.19 14.03
C ASP A 255 46.63 -21.59 13.95
N ILE A 256 45.64 -21.81 13.08
CA ILE A 256 45.43 -23.07 12.33
C ILE A 256 44.57 -22.80 11.08
N ASP A 257 45.17 -23.19 9.96
CA ASP A 257 44.67 -23.32 8.61
C ASP A 257 43.27 -23.95 8.52
N SER A 258 42.27 -23.22 8.02
CA SER A 258 41.05 -23.84 7.48
C SER A 258 40.39 -22.95 6.43
N LYS A 259 40.41 -23.43 5.19
CA LYS A 259 39.66 -22.91 4.03
C LYS A 259 38.18 -22.77 4.39
N SER A 260 37.80 -21.57 4.81
CA SER A 260 36.39 -21.23 5.04
C SER A 260 35.65 -21.26 3.70
N PRO A 261 34.54 -22.01 3.56
CA PRO A 261 33.72 -21.95 2.37
C PRO A 261 33.19 -20.52 2.26
N VAL A 262 33.47 -19.88 1.12
CA VAL A 262 32.94 -18.57 0.75
C VAL A 262 31.44 -18.58 1.03
N LYS A 263 31.04 -17.97 2.15
CA LYS A 263 29.62 -17.77 2.51
C LYS A 263 29.05 -16.90 1.40
N SER A 264 28.35 -17.53 0.46
CA SER A 264 27.62 -16.84 -0.58
C SER A 264 26.66 -15.85 0.11
N THR A 265 26.96 -14.58 0.02
CA THR A 265 26.16 -13.48 0.54
C THR A 265 24.82 -13.49 -0.21
N TYR A 266 23.83 -14.16 0.37
CA TYR A 266 22.56 -14.48 -0.28
C TYR A 266 21.70 -13.25 -0.59
N PRO A 267 20.77 -13.36 -1.57
CA PRO A 267 19.71 -12.40 -1.93
C PRO A 267 18.60 -12.22 -0.85
N SER A 268 18.90 -12.44 0.43
CA SER A 268 17.91 -12.54 1.52
C SER A 268 17.11 -11.23 1.75
N GLN A 269 17.71 -10.07 1.49
CA GLN A 269 17.11 -8.78 1.79
C GLN A 269 15.93 -8.41 0.87
N LYS A 270 15.91 -8.91 -0.37
CA LYS A 270 14.85 -8.63 -1.36
C LYS A 270 13.54 -9.38 -1.06
N ASN A 271 13.63 -10.54 -0.43
CA ASN A 271 12.45 -11.36 -0.10
C ASN A 271 11.70 -10.82 1.13
N PHE A 272 12.40 -10.22 2.10
CA PHE A 272 11.78 -9.67 3.30
C PHE A 272 10.93 -8.42 3.00
N SER A 273 11.43 -7.49 2.17
CA SER A 273 10.69 -6.26 1.80
C SER A 273 9.41 -6.55 1.00
N LEU A 274 9.42 -7.58 0.16
CA LEU A 274 8.27 -8.00 -0.63
C LEU A 274 7.13 -8.55 0.25
N SER A 275 7.48 -9.34 1.28
CA SER A 275 6.50 -9.94 2.20
C SER A 275 5.72 -8.88 3.01
N ASN A 276 6.41 -7.84 3.49
CA ASN A 276 5.79 -6.75 4.25
C ASN A 276 4.93 -5.85 3.35
N SER A 277 5.38 -5.58 2.12
CA SER A 277 4.59 -4.85 1.12
C SER A 277 3.29 -5.59 0.79
N CYS A 278 3.35 -6.92 0.64
CA CYS A 278 2.18 -7.76 0.36
C CYS A 278 1.14 -7.72 1.49
N ARG A 279 1.58 -7.81 2.76
CA ARG A 279 0.68 -7.72 3.93
C ARG A 279 -0.06 -6.39 4.00
N ILE A 280 0.66 -5.29 3.77
CA ILE A 280 0.07 -3.94 3.76
C ILE A 280 -0.94 -3.82 2.62
N SER A 281 -0.59 -4.25 1.40
CA SER A 281 -1.50 -4.22 0.26
C SER A 281 -2.79 -5.03 0.49
N ARG A 282 -2.70 -6.17 1.20
CA ARG A 282 -3.89 -6.98 1.54
C ARG A 282 -4.84 -6.23 2.47
N MET A 283 -4.33 -5.61 3.53
CA MET A 283 -5.14 -4.80 4.44
C MET A 283 -5.88 -3.69 3.69
N LEU A 284 -5.20 -3.04 2.77
CA LEU A 284 -5.75 -1.96 1.99
C LEU A 284 -6.85 -2.38 1.03
N ILE A 285 -6.64 -3.49 0.32
CA ILE A 285 -7.67 -4.03 -0.59
C ILE A 285 -8.93 -4.35 0.20
N ILE A 286 -8.78 -4.95 1.39
CA ILE A 286 -9.92 -5.21 2.28
C ILE A 286 -10.60 -3.90 2.67
N ALA A 287 -9.84 -2.88 3.09
CA ALA A 287 -10.40 -1.59 3.48
C ALA A 287 -11.16 -0.90 2.34
N SER A 288 -10.57 -0.85 1.14
CA SER A 288 -11.20 -0.22 -0.01
C SER A 288 -12.37 -1.04 -0.55
N THR A 289 -12.33 -2.37 -0.48
CA THR A 289 -13.49 -3.22 -0.81
C THR A 289 -14.62 -3.05 0.20
N CYS A 290 -14.34 -3.01 1.51
CA CYS A 290 -15.34 -2.71 2.53
C CYS A 290 -15.96 -1.33 2.30
N PHE A 291 -15.14 -0.32 1.99
CA PHE A 291 -15.64 1.02 1.66
C PHE A 291 -16.63 0.98 0.47
N LEU A 292 -16.30 0.27 -0.61
CA LEU A 292 -17.22 0.13 -1.76
C LEU A 292 -18.52 -0.57 -1.38
N LEU A 293 -18.43 -1.70 -0.67
CA LEU A 293 -19.60 -2.54 -0.34
C LEU A 293 -20.57 -1.86 0.63
N LEU A 294 -20.06 -1.05 1.56
CA LEU A 294 -20.89 -0.39 2.57
C LEU A 294 -21.51 0.91 2.07
N ASN A 295 -20.83 1.62 1.17
CA ASN A 295 -21.29 2.93 0.70
C ASN A 295 -22.10 2.84 -0.62
N ALA A 296 -21.80 1.90 -1.53
CA ALA A 296 -22.53 1.79 -2.80
C ALA A 296 -24.06 1.66 -2.65
N PRO A 297 -24.59 0.81 -1.73
CA PRO A 297 -26.03 0.67 -1.58
C PRO A 297 -26.73 1.98 -1.23
N SER A 298 -26.12 2.81 -0.37
CA SER A 298 -26.66 4.11 0.03
C SER A 298 -26.86 5.03 -1.17
N HIS A 299 -25.82 5.22 -1.99
CA HIS A 299 -25.91 6.08 -3.17
C HIS A 299 -26.87 5.55 -4.22
N ILE A 300 -26.92 4.22 -4.43
CA ILE A 300 -27.87 3.61 -5.36
C ILE A 300 -29.30 3.90 -4.91
N CYS A 301 -29.62 3.71 -3.62
CA CYS A 301 -30.94 3.99 -3.07
C CYS A 301 -31.30 5.49 -3.15
N ILE A 302 -30.36 6.38 -2.86
CA ILE A 302 -30.57 7.84 -2.97
C ILE A 302 -30.87 8.24 -4.42
N ILE A 303 -30.10 7.74 -5.39
CA ILE A 303 -30.33 7.99 -6.82
C ILE A 303 -31.70 7.44 -7.24
N GLN A 304 -32.05 6.22 -6.82
CA GLN A 304 -33.36 5.62 -7.11
C GLN A 304 -34.51 6.47 -6.56
N LEU A 305 -34.40 6.93 -5.30
CA LEU A 305 -35.40 7.80 -4.69
C LEU A 305 -35.54 9.13 -5.44
N LYS A 306 -34.43 9.74 -5.87
CA LYS A 306 -34.47 10.98 -6.66
C LYS A 306 -35.07 10.77 -8.06
N VAL A 307 -34.75 9.66 -8.72
CA VAL A 307 -35.34 9.31 -10.03
C VAL A 307 -36.84 9.06 -9.90
N TYR A 308 -37.26 8.35 -8.84
CA TYR A 308 -38.67 8.09 -8.57
C TYR A 308 -39.44 9.40 -8.35
N THR A 309 -38.97 10.28 -7.46
CA THR A 309 -39.62 11.57 -7.17
C THR A 309 -39.70 12.49 -8.39
N LEU A 310 -38.67 12.51 -9.26
CA LEU A 310 -38.69 13.28 -10.51
C LEU A 310 -39.63 12.70 -11.57
N THR A 311 -39.77 11.38 -11.62
CA THR A 311 -40.69 10.72 -12.56
C THR A 311 -42.14 11.02 -12.17
N THR A 312 -42.45 10.89 -10.87
CA THR A 312 -43.79 11.18 -10.35
C THR A 312 -44.18 12.65 -10.52
N SER A 313 -43.28 13.60 -10.24
CA SER A 313 -43.61 15.03 -10.34
C SER A 313 -43.98 15.45 -11.77
N LYS A 314 -43.31 14.88 -12.78
CA LYS A 314 -43.64 15.11 -14.20
C LYS A 314 -45.01 14.53 -14.59
N GLN A 315 -45.36 13.36 -14.05
CA GLN A 315 -46.68 12.77 -14.29
C GLN A 315 -47.78 13.65 -13.71
N PHE A 316 -47.60 14.18 -12.51
CA PHE A 316 -48.58 15.08 -11.89
C PHE A 316 -48.76 16.38 -12.70
N ALA A 317 -47.68 17.00 -13.17
CA ALA A 317 -47.74 18.21 -13.98
C ALA A 317 -48.50 18.01 -15.31
N ASN A 318 -48.41 16.83 -15.92
CA ASN A 318 -49.09 16.52 -17.17
C ASN A 318 -50.57 16.15 -16.99
N THR A 319 -50.98 15.69 -15.80
CA THR A 319 -52.34 15.18 -15.55
C THR A 319 -53.34 16.28 -15.19
N ASN A 320 -52.88 17.50 -14.90
CA ASN A 320 -53.73 18.67 -14.62
C ASN A 320 -54.66 19.09 -15.79
N ASN A 321 -54.53 18.47 -16.97
CA ASN A 321 -55.38 18.70 -18.13
C ASN A 321 -56.45 17.62 -18.38
N SER A 322 -56.46 16.54 -17.57
CA SER A 322 -57.36 15.40 -17.76
C SER A 322 -58.10 15.09 -16.45
N ILE A 323 -59.30 15.65 -16.33
CA ILE A 323 -60.26 15.37 -15.26
C ILE A 323 -60.68 13.89 -15.39
N GLU A 324 -60.70 13.11 -14.30
CA GLU A 324 -61.15 11.69 -14.19
C GLU A 324 -60.10 10.56 -14.27
N GLY A 325 -58.85 10.79 -13.88
CA GLY A 325 -57.89 9.71 -13.63
C GLY A 325 -57.33 9.72 -12.21
N GLN A 326 -58.02 9.10 -11.25
CA GLN A 326 -57.51 8.93 -9.87
C GLN A 326 -56.39 7.88 -9.86
N GLN A 327 -55.20 8.27 -10.33
CA GLN A 327 -53.98 7.47 -10.18
C GLN A 327 -53.63 7.44 -8.69
N THR A 328 -53.88 6.30 -8.06
CA THR A 328 -53.40 6.03 -6.71
C THR A 328 -51.87 6.03 -6.75
N PHE A 329 -51.27 7.13 -6.30
CA PHE A 329 -49.86 7.18 -5.97
C PHE A 329 -49.55 6.00 -5.05
N ASP A 330 -48.63 5.12 -5.44
CA ASP A 330 -48.28 3.93 -4.66
C ASP A 330 -47.43 4.34 -3.46
N VAL A 331 -48.12 4.83 -2.42
CA VAL A 331 -47.56 5.25 -1.13
C VAL A 331 -46.62 4.20 -0.57
N ARG A 332 -46.94 2.91 -0.76
CA ARG A 332 -46.17 1.79 -0.21
C ARG A 332 -44.78 1.70 -0.85
N THR A 333 -44.67 1.91 -2.16
CA THR A 333 -43.36 1.93 -2.84
C THR A 333 -42.48 3.07 -2.34
N ALA A 334 -43.04 4.27 -2.12
CA ALA A 334 -42.30 5.40 -1.57
C ALA A 334 -41.78 5.13 -0.15
N GLU A 335 -42.60 4.52 0.71
CA GLU A 335 -42.22 4.12 2.07
C GLU A 335 -41.06 3.11 2.07
N TYR A 336 -41.11 2.08 1.22
CA TYR A 336 -40.02 1.10 1.13
C TYR A 336 -38.71 1.72 0.62
N LEU A 337 -38.76 2.63 -0.35
CA LEU A 337 -37.57 3.34 -0.83
C LEU A 337 -36.97 4.22 0.27
N TYR A 338 -37.81 4.93 1.02
CA TYR A 338 -37.34 5.76 2.15
C TYR A 338 -36.68 4.91 3.25
N LEU A 339 -37.31 3.80 3.64
CA LEU A 339 -36.74 2.87 4.61
C LEU A 339 -35.41 2.27 4.10
N SER A 340 -35.34 1.93 2.82
CA SER A 340 -34.12 1.41 2.19
C SER A 340 -32.99 2.43 2.23
N VAL A 341 -33.27 3.71 1.93
CA VAL A 341 -32.28 4.80 2.08
C VAL A 341 -31.79 4.89 3.52
N LEU A 342 -32.70 4.86 4.51
CA LEU A 342 -32.32 4.97 5.92
C LEU A 342 -31.41 3.81 6.37
N VAL A 343 -31.76 2.57 6.03
CA VAL A 343 -30.96 1.39 6.37
C VAL A 343 -29.60 1.41 5.67
N THR A 344 -29.57 1.77 4.39
CA THR A 344 -28.32 1.81 3.62
C THR A 344 -27.42 2.99 4.01
N GLN A 345 -27.98 4.13 4.43
CA GLN A 345 -27.22 5.24 5.02
C GLN A 345 -26.59 4.84 6.35
N LEU A 346 -27.33 4.13 7.23
CA LEU A 346 -26.75 3.61 8.47
C LEU A 346 -25.57 2.67 8.20
N LEU A 347 -25.71 1.83 7.16
CA LEU A 347 -24.62 0.95 6.71
C LEU A 347 -23.42 1.77 6.18
N SER A 348 -23.67 2.81 5.39
CA SER A 348 -22.65 3.73 4.91
C SER A 348 -21.92 4.43 6.06
N PHE A 349 -22.63 4.89 7.10
CA PHE A 349 -22.02 5.50 8.29
C PHE A 349 -21.10 4.54 9.05
N SER A 350 -21.44 3.25 9.08
CA SER A 350 -20.58 2.24 9.69
C SER A 350 -19.22 2.12 9.00
N SER A 351 -19.13 2.48 7.70
CA SER A 351 -17.88 2.40 6.93
C SER A 351 -16.78 3.30 7.50
N TYR A 352 -17.15 4.47 8.02
CA TYR A 352 -16.22 5.42 8.65
C TYR A 352 -15.68 4.91 9.99
N SER A 353 -16.48 4.11 10.72
CA SER A 353 -16.04 3.46 11.96
C SER A 353 -15.18 2.22 11.68
N ILE A 354 -15.47 1.49 10.60
CA ILE A 354 -14.77 0.25 10.25
C ILE A 354 -13.29 0.47 9.95
N ASN A 355 -12.90 1.64 9.40
CA ASN A 355 -11.50 1.94 9.14
C ASN A 355 -10.64 1.82 10.42
N PHE A 356 -11.11 2.33 11.55
CA PHE A 356 -10.42 2.16 12.85
C PHE A 356 -10.25 0.69 13.23
N PHE A 357 -11.30 -0.11 13.09
CA PHE A 357 -11.26 -1.54 13.38
C PHE A 357 -10.33 -2.29 12.41
N LEU A 358 -10.34 -1.95 11.12
CA LEU A 358 -9.44 -2.56 10.13
C LEU A 358 -7.97 -2.27 10.43
N TYR A 359 -7.64 -1.02 10.80
CA TYR A 359 -6.29 -0.68 11.24
C TYR A 359 -5.91 -1.40 12.54
N SER A 360 -6.87 -1.59 13.45
CA SER A 360 -6.70 -2.39 14.67
C SER A 360 -6.43 -3.86 14.33
N PHE A 361 -7.23 -4.51 13.50
CA PHE A 361 -7.09 -5.93 13.21
C PHE A 361 -5.86 -6.23 12.35
N CYS A 362 -5.53 -5.38 11.38
CA CYS A 362 -4.48 -5.67 10.41
C CYS A 362 -3.13 -5.01 10.74
N GLY A 363 -3.11 -3.91 11.51
CA GLY A 363 -1.90 -3.15 11.82
C GLY A 363 -1.15 -3.66 13.06
N ALA A 364 -0.17 -4.54 12.89
CA ALA A 364 0.61 -5.06 14.02
C ALA A 364 1.31 -3.98 14.88
N LYS A 365 1.79 -2.91 14.23
CA LYS A 365 2.35 -1.75 14.94
C LYS A 365 1.28 -0.98 15.70
N PHE A 366 0.18 -0.65 15.02
CA PHE A 366 -0.94 0.07 15.62
C PHE A 366 -1.51 -0.66 16.83
N ARG A 367 -1.68 -1.99 16.76
CA ARG A 367 -2.08 -2.80 17.93
C ARG A 367 -1.13 -2.67 19.11
N ARG A 368 0.19 -2.74 18.87
CA ARG A 368 1.17 -2.61 19.96
C ARG A 368 1.10 -1.22 20.60
N ASP A 369 1.01 -0.18 19.78
CA ASP A 369 0.92 1.20 20.26
C ASP A 369 -0.39 1.42 21.04
N LEU A 370 -1.50 0.82 20.58
CA LEU A 370 -2.81 0.88 21.25
C LEU A 370 -2.79 0.10 22.59
N ILE A 371 -2.26 -1.12 22.62
CA ILE A 371 -2.09 -1.89 23.87
C ILE A 371 -1.23 -1.11 24.86
N HIS A 372 -0.14 -0.50 24.40
CA HIS A 372 0.74 0.31 25.24
C HIS A 372 0.05 1.56 25.78
N PHE A 373 -0.80 2.22 24.99
CA PHE A 373 -1.59 3.36 25.42
C PHE A 373 -2.57 2.99 26.56
N PHE A 374 -3.26 1.84 26.44
CA PHE A 374 -4.16 1.36 27.49
C PHE A 374 -3.42 0.80 28.72
N SER A 375 -2.29 0.11 28.52
CA SER A 375 -1.52 -0.46 29.64
C SER A 375 -0.86 0.63 30.49
N GLN A 376 -0.32 1.70 29.90
CA GLN A 376 0.24 2.82 30.65
C GLN A 376 -0.81 3.55 31.49
N ARG A 377 -2.05 3.65 30.99
CA ARG A 377 -3.16 4.23 31.76
C ARG A 377 -3.57 3.34 32.92
N SER A 378 -3.57 2.01 32.73
CA SER A 378 -3.83 1.07 33.82
C SER A 378 -2.83 1.22 34.95
N THR A 379 -1.53 1.31 34.66
CA THR A 379 -0.49 1.45 35.70
C THR A 379 -0.59 2.77 36.46
N ARG A 380 -0.93 3.88 35.77
CA ARG A 380 -1.11 5.19 36.42
C ARG A 380 -2.38 5.27 37.26
N ALA A 381 -3.48 4.64 36.84
CA ALA A 381 -4.71 4.57 37.62
C ALA A 381 -4.51 3.74 38.90
N SER A 382 -3.79 2.63 38.83
CA SER A 382 -3.44 1.83 40.02
C SER A 382 -2.54 2.59 41.00
N LEU A 383 -1.64 3.44 40.51
CA LEU A 383 -0.74 4.23 41.37
C LEU A 383 -1.45 5.40 42.10
N HIS A 384 -2.57 5.87 41.55
CA HIS A 384 -3.41 6.90 42.17
C HIS A 384 -4.46 6.34 43.14
N LEU A 385 -4.80 5.05 43.04
CA LEU A 385 -5.68 4.37 44.00
C LEU A 385 -4.94 3.87 45.25
N PHE A 386 -3.62 3.82 45.21
CA PHE A 386 -2.75 3.40 46.33
C PHE A 386 -2.14 4.57 47.11
N ARG A 387 -2.51 5.80 46.78
CA ARG A 387 -2.02 7.03 47.41
C ARG A 387 -3.21 7.81 47.92
#